data_AF-U2B8T2-F1
#
_entry.id   AF-U2B8T2-F1
#
_cell.length_a   1.000
_cell.length_b   1.000
_cell.length_c   1.000
_cell.angle_alpha   90.00
_cell.angle_beta   90.00
_cell.angle_gamma   90.00
#
_symmetry.space_group_name_H-M   'P 1'
#
loop_
_entity.id
_entity.type
_entity.pdbx_description
1 polymer ?
#
loop_
_entity_poly.entity_id
_entity_poly.type
_entity_poly.pdbx_seq_one_letter_code
_entity_poly.pdbx_strand_id
1 'polypeptide(L)'
;GAAGHDLLARADCRQEGELRIEDGCHRIFRHAGLLQLQDLPWQRRLAIDTRGGANSVVWHPGSRPLTEVGWNESLGFLCVEAASCGPDSLCLQPGEEGVLSLRAGLV
;
A
#
# COMPACT_ATOMS: atom_id res chain seq x y z
N GLY A 1 -8.25 0.21 -11.40
CA GLY A 1 -6.80 0.22 -11.71
C GLY A 1 -6.28 1.64 -11.52
N ALA A 2 -5.00 1.79 -11.20
CA ALA A 2 -4.37 3.07 -10.88
C ALA A 2 -2.97 3.16 -11.48
N ALA A 3 -2.54 4.36 -11.86
CA ALA A 3 -1.14 4.63 -12.21
C ALA A 3 -0.31 4.81 -10.95
N GLY A 4 0.97 4.50 -11.02
CA GLY A 4 1.86 4.55 -9.87
C GLY A 4 3.33 4.46 -10.26
N HIS A 5 4.16 4.27 -9.25
CA HIS A 5 5.60 4.06 -9.39
C HIS A 5 6.01 2.82 -8.60
N ASP A 6 6.73 1.91 -9.26
CA ASP A 6 7.34 0.74 -8.64
C ASP A 6 8.76 1.09 -8.19
N LEU A 7 8.96 1.15 -6.88
CA LEU A 7 10.23 1.56 -6.27
C LEU A 7 11.30 0.46 -6.33
N LEU A 8 10.91 -0.81 -6.53
CA LEU A 8 11.87 -1.89 -6.74
C LEU A 8 12.40 -1.84 -8.18
N ALA A 9 11.52 -1.65 -9.16
CA ALA A 9 11.88 -1.53 -10.57
C ALA A 9 12.39 -0.13 -10.96
N ARG A 10 12.14 0.89 -10.11
CA ARG A 10 12.41 2.31 -10.37
C ARG A 10 11.77 2.80 -11.68
N ALA A 11 10.52 2.41 -11.89
CA ALA A 11 9.79 2.69 -13.11
C ALA A 11 8.32 3.00 -12.81
N ASP A 12 7.70 3.75 -13.72
CA ASP A 12 6.26 3.94 -13.67
C ASP A 12 5.55 2.61 -13.91
N CYS A 13 4.46 2.40 -13.19
CA CYS A 13 3.64 1.22 -13.30
C CYS A 13 2.15 1.59 -13.38
N ARG A 14 1.35 0.65 -13.86
CA ARG A 14 -0.11 0.77 -13.85
C ARG A 14 -0.69 -0.55 -13.38
N GLN A 15 -1.59 -0.48 -12.41
CA GLN A 15 -2.40 -1.63 -12.04
C GLN A 15 -3.52 -1.80 -13.06
N GLU A 16 -3.50 -2.94 -13.74
CA GLU A 16 -4.57 -3.42 -14.59
C GLU A 16 -5.06 -4.75 -14.04
N GLY A 17 -6.34 -4.81 -13.65
CA GLY A 17 -6.89 -5.97 -12.95
C GLY A 17 -6.31 -6.18 -11.54
N GLU A 18 -6.13 -7.44 -11.17
CA GLU A 18 -5.65 -7.86 -9.85
C GLU A 18 -4.15 -7.61 -9.69
N LEU A 19 -3.75 -7.00 -8.57
CA LEU A 19 -2.35 -6.95 -8.17
C LEU A 19 -2.04 -8.19 -7.31
N ARG A 20 -1.23 -9.11 -7.84
CA ARG A 20 -0.75 -10.28 -7.10
C ARG A 20 0.61 -10.00 -6.47
N ILE A 21 0.75 -10.40 -5.21
CA ILE A 21 1.98 -10.26 -4.44
C ILE A 21 2.67 -11.63 -4.42
N GLU A 22 3.63 -11.84 -5.33
CA GLU A 22 4.33 -13.12 -5.49
C GLU A 22 5.72 -13.12 -4.82
N ASP A 23 6.36 -11.96 -4.70
CA ASP A 23 7.64 -11.76 -4.01
C ASP A 23 7.67 -10.35 -3.37
N GLY A 24 8.74 -9.58 -3.57
CA GLY A 24 8.84 -8.20 -3.11
C GLY A 24 7.86 -7.29 -3.84
N CYS A 25 7.19 -6.42 -3.09
CA CYS A 25 6.37 -5.35 -3.64
C CYS A 25 6.74 -4.04 -2.96
N HIS A 26 6.91 -2.98 -3.74
CA HIS A 26 6.98 -1.63 -3.21
C HIS A 26 6.44 -0.67 -4.26
N ARG A 27 5.13 -0.44 -4.24
CA ARG A 27 4.44 0.38 -5.25
C ARG A 27 3.66 1.49 -4.59
N ILE A 28 3.82 2.70 -5.13
CA ILE A 28 3.04 3.87 -4.77
C ILE A 28 2.05 4.13 -5.89
N PHE A 29 0.76 3.96 -5.63
CA PHE A 29 -0.29 4.29 -6.58
C PHE A 29 -0.85 5.68 -6.29
N ARG A 30 -0.98 6.52 -7.32
CA ARG A 30 -1.66 7.82 -7.25
C ARG A 30 -3.17 7.60 -7.23
N HIS A 31 -3.66 7.12 -6.10
CA HIS A 31 -5.04 6.75 -5.88
C HIS A 31 -5.37 6.84 -4.39
N ALA A 32 -6.47 7.54 -4.11
CA ALA A 32 -7.10 7.63 -2.81
C ALA A 32 -8.48 6.98 -2.92
N GLY A 33 -8.78 5.98 -2.09
CA GLY A 33 -10.07 5.30 -2.23
C GLY A 33 -10.19 3.98 -1.52
N LEU A 34 -11.30 3.30 -1.82
CA LEU A 34 -11.56 1.96 -1.34
C LEU A 34 -10.74 0.94 -2.15
N LEU A 35 -9.95 0.14 -1.45
CA LEU A 35 -9.19 -0.99 -1.98
C LEU A 35 -9.83 -2.29 -1.48
N GLN A 36 -9.73 -3.33 -2.29
CA GLN A 36 -10.13 -4.69 -1.90
C GLN A 36 -8.89 -5.58 -1.84
N LEU A 37 -8.66 -6.17 -0.67
CA LEU A 37 -7.62 -7.17 -0.47
C LEU A 37 -8.28 -8.56 -0.40
N GLN A 38 -7.81 -9.47 -1.25
CA GLN A 38 -8.21 -10.88 -1.22
C GLN A 38 -7.10 -11.69 -0.54
N ASP A 39 -7.42 -12.24 0.63
CA ASP A 39 -6.51 -13.11 1.39
C ASP A 39 -6.99 -14.55 1.21
N LEU A 40 -6.51 -15.18 0.14
CA LEU A 40 -6.93 -16.52 -0.27
C LEU A 40 -6.57 -17.60 0.76
N PRO A 41 -5.36 -17.63 1.35
CA PRO A 41 -5.02 -18.62 2.36
C PRO A 41 -5.96 -18.60 3.57
N TRP A 42 -6.41 -17.41 4.01
CA TRP A 42 -7.32 -17.28 5.15
C TRP A 42 -8.79 -17.14 4.74
N GLN A 43 -9.10 -17.28 3.43
CA GLN A 43 -10.45 -17.22 2.86
C GLN A 43 -11.25 -15.99 3.29
N ARG A 44 -10.60 -14.83 3.33
CA ARG A 44 -11.23 -13.57 3.74
C ARG A 44 -10.99 -12.46 2.73
N ARG A 45 -11.83 -11.43 2.81
CA ARG A 45 -11.68 -10.20 2.04
C ARG A 45 -11.70 -9.03 2.98
N LEU A 46 -10.84 -8.05 2.70
CA LEU A 46 -10.79 -6.81 3.43
C LEU A 46 -11.12 -5.64 2.50
N ALA A 47 -11.93 -4.71 3.01
CA ALA A 47 -12.10 -3.39 2.47
C ALA A 47 -11.15 -2.44 3.20
N ILE A 48 -10.24 -1.80 2.46
CA ILE A 48 -9.26 -0.85 3.01
C ILE A 48 -9.51 0.51 2.36
N ASP A 49 -10.04 1.46 3.13
CA ASP A 49 -10.28 2.83 2.68
C ASP A 49 -9.07 3.70 2.99
N THR A 50 -8.43 4.23 1.94
CA THR A 50 -7.22 5.06 1.99
C THR A 50 -7.48 6.54 1.67
N ARG A 51 -8.75 6.98 1.62
CA ARG A 51 -9.13 8.37 1.24
C ARG A 51 -8.47 9.47 2.07
N GLY A 52 -7.86 9.16 3.21
CA GLY A 52 -7.11 10.11 4.00
C GLY A 52 -5.78 10.57 3.39
N GLY A 53 -5.26 9.92 2.35
CA GLY A 53 -4.04 10.33 1.65
C GLY A 53 -4.26 10.50 0.14
N ALA A 54 -3.28 11.07 -0.57
CA ALA A 54 -3.29 11.17 -2.04
C ALA A 54 -2.87 9.85 -2.74
N ASN A 55 -2.26 8.93 -2.00
CA ASN A 55 -1.64 7.72 -2.49
C ASN A 55 -2.06 6.49 -1.68
N SER A 56 -2.04 5.35 -2.37
CA SER A 56 -2.09 4.03 -1.77
C SER A 56 -0.74 3.35 -1.95
N VAL A 57 -0.07 3.00 -0.86
CA VAL A 57 1.20 2.26 -0.92
C VAL A 57 0.91 0.78 -0.66
N VAL A 58 1.51 -0.09 -1.48
CA VAL A 58 1.50 -1.53 -1.27
C VAL A 58 2.94 -2.00 -1.10
N TRP A 59 3.23 -2.63 0.04
CA TRP A 59 4.58 -3.07 0.36
C TRP A 59 4.63 -4.47 0.99
N HIS A 60 5.58 -5.25 0.52
CA HIS A 60 5.98 -6.53 1.10
C HIS A 60 7.49 -6.73 0.84
N PRO A 61 8.28 -7.21 1.82
CA PRO A 61 9.73 -7.38 1.65
C PRO A 61 10.09 -8.49 0.64
N GLY A 62 9.15 -9.40 0.35
CA GLY A 62 9.43 -10.62 -0.41
C GLY A 62 10.43 -11.49 0.34
N SER A 63 11.38 -12.02 -0.41
CA SER A 63 12.49 -12.80 0.14
C SER A 63 13.55 -11.99 0.89
N ARG A 64 13.47 -10.65 0.93
CA ARG A 64 14.47 -9.83 1.62
C ARG A 64 14.34 -9.95 3.15
N PRO A 65 15.43 -10.24 3.87
CA PRO A 65 15.38 -10.36 5.32
C PRO A 65 15.10 -9.00 5.97
N LEU A 66 14.28 -9.02 7.02
CA LEU A 66 14.04 -7.89 7.91
C LEU A 66 14.73 -8.17 9.24
N THR A 67 15.44 -7.19 9.78
CA THR A 67 16.26 -7.38 11.00
C THR A 67 15.46 -7.81 12.22
N GLU A 68 14.21 -7.34 12.33
CA GLU A 68 13.34 -7.55 13.50
C GLU A 68 12.11 -8.40 13.20
N VAL A 69 12.00 -8.97 11.99
CA VAL A 69 10.86 -9.79 11.57
C VAL A 69 11.37 -11.11 11.04
N GLY A 70 10.96 -12.21 11.68
CA GLY A 70 11.35 -13.55 11.26
C GLY A 70 10.80 -13.90 9.88
N TRP A 71 11.45 -14.85 9.19
CA TRP A 71 11.01 -15.30 7.87
C TRP A 71 9.54 -15.76 7.84
N ASN A 72 9.11 -16.56 8.82
CA ASN A 72 7.72 -17.02 8.86
C ASN A 72 6.73 -15.88 9.13
N GLU A 73 7.16 -14.86 9.88
CA GLU A 73 6.33 -13.69 10.18
C GLU A 73 6.18 -12.81 8.94
N SER A 74 7.22 -12.68 8.11
CA SER A 74 7.15 -11.88 6.89
C SER A 74 6.13 -12.43 5.89
N LEU A 75 5.98 -13.76 5.81
CA LEU A 75 4.96 -14.40 4.99
C LEU A 75 3.52 -14.11 5.44
N GLY A 76 3.33 -13.62 6.68
CA GLY A 76 2.02 -13.44 7.31
C GLY A 76 1.43 -12.04 7.17
N PHE A 77 2.07 -11.12 6.44
CA PHE A 77 1.59 -9.74 6.33
C PHE A 77 1.70 -9.15 4.93
N LEU A 78 0.91 -8.10 4.70
CA LEU A 78 1.04 -7.18 3.57
C LEU A 78 0.78 -5.77 4.11
N CYS A 79 1.63 -4.81 3.77
CA CYS A 79 1.36 -3.41 4.09
C CYS A 79 0.51 -2.77 3.00
N VAL A 80 -0.60 -2.18 3.40
CA VAL A 80 -1.44 -1.30 2.58
C VAL A 80 -1.63 -0.01 3.34
N GLU A 81 -1.19 1.11 2.77
CA GLU A 81 -1.05 2.36 3.50
C GLU A 81 -1.76 3.51 2.77
N ALA A 82 -2.38 4.41 3.53
CA ALA A 82 -2.80 5.72 3.04
C ALA A 82 -1.62 6.69 3.20
N ALA A 83 -1.19 7.32 2.10
CA ALA A 83 0.00 8.17 2.10
C ALA A 83 -0.18 9.44 1.27
N SER A 84 0.61 10.48 1.58
CA SER A 84 0.79 11.66 0.73
C SER A 84 2.29 11.87 0.57
N CYS A 85 2.85 11.33 -0.52
CA CYS A 85 4.30 11.22 -0.71
C CYS A 85 4.73 11.58 -2.13
N GLY A 86 6.03 11.82 -2.31
CA GLY A 86 6.61 12.18 -3.61
C GLY A 86 6.03 13.49 -4.15
N PRO A 87 5.65 13.55 -5.44
CA PRO A 87 5.00 14.73 -6.03
C PRO A 87 3.66 15.09 -5.38
N ASP A 88 3.02 14.14 -4.70
CA ASP A 88 1.70 14.26 -4.10
C ASP A 88 1.79 14.45 -2.57
N SER A 89 2.93 15.00 -2.11
CA SER A 89 3.16 15.29 -0.70
C SER A 89 2.32 16.47 -0.22
N LEU A 90 1.82 16.39 1.02
CA LEU A 90 1.12 17.50 1.65
C LEU A 90 2.13 18.56 2.13
N CYS A 91 1.90 19.82 1.76
CA CYS A 91 2.69 20.95 2.24
C CYS A 91 1.86 21.77 3.23
N LEU A 92 2.25 21.76 4.51
CA LEU A 92 1.57 22.50 5.58
C LEU A 92 2.25 23.85 5.81
N GLN A 93 1.44 24.91 5.90
CA GLN A 93 1.85 26.23 6.36
C GLN A 93 1.86 26.29 7.90
N PRO A 94 2.51 27.30 8.51
CA PRO A 94 2.46 27.49 9.95
C PRO A 94 1.02 27.55 10.47
N GLY A 95 0.70 26.66 11.42
CA GLY A 95 -0.63 26.54 12.01
C GLY A 95 -1.60 25.60 11.27
N GLU A 96 -1.20 24.99 10.15
CA GLU A 96 -2.01 23.97 9.48
C GLU A 96 -1.77 22.57 10.04
N GLU A 97 -2.79 21.72 9.90
CA GLU A 97 -2.76 20.31 10.30
C GLU A 97 -2.93 19.39 9.08
N GLY A 98 -2.16 18.30 9.06
CA GLY A 98 -2.28 17.24 8.06
C GLY A 98 -2.74 15.95 8.71
N VAL A 99 -3.81 15.34 8.19
CA VAL A 99 -4.35 14.09 8.70
C VAL A 99 -4.33 13.04 7.60
N LEU A 100 -3.62 11.94 7.85
CA LEU A 100 -3.77 10.69 7.10
C LEU A 100 -4.71 9.77 7.88
N SER A 101 -5.66 9.16 7.17
CA SER A 101 -6.59 8.21 7.78
C SER A 101 -6.75 6.98 6.89
N LEU A 102 -6.83 5.82 7.55
CA LEU A 102 -7.08 4.54 6.94
C LEU A 102 -8.12 3.79 7.76
N ARG A 103 -9.07 3.16 7.08
CA ARG A 103 -10.04 2.26 7.72
C ARG A 103 -9.97 0.90 7.05
N ALA A 104 -9.84 -0.15 7.84
CA ALA A 104 -9.84 -1.52 7.36
C ALA A 104 -10.92 -2.34 8.06
N GLY A 105 -11.61 -3.20 7.30
CA GLY A 105 -12.65 -4.09 7.84
C GLY A 105 -12.87 -5.30 6.94
N LEU A 106 -13.41 -6.37 7.52
CA LEU A 106 -13.85 -7.56 6.78
C LEU A 106 -15.10 -7.25 5.96
N VAL A 107 -15.23 -7.88 4.80
CA VAL A 107 -16.39 -7.77 3.88
C VAL A 107 -16.93 -9.12 3.42
#